data_AF-A0A7Y3PW31-F1
#
_entry.id   AF-A0A7Y3PW31-F1
#
_cell.length_a   1.000
_cell.length_b   1.000
_cell.length_c   1.000
_cell.angle_alpha   90.00
_cell.angle_beta   90.00
_cell.angle_gamma   90.00
#
_symmetry.space_group_name_H-M   'P 1'
#
loop_
_entity.id
_entity.type
_entity.pdbx_description
1 polymer ?
#
loop_
_entity_poly.entity_id
_entity_poly.type
_entity_poly.pdbx_seq_one_letter_code
_entity_poly.pdbx_strand_id
1 'polypeptide(L)'
;LKDAVAALPLVTAGHPYNAEALVHGLSPDPAPHPQDAPWHQVRLLLRLHRYAREVLQGDLADVRLLAAGEALDRHRDASEAAAAAAQAARTPRIAPATAYALGVLHADQRHEVEAARFAFQRAWQMEAVSTR
;
A
#
# COMPACT_ATOMS: atom_id res chain seq x y z
N LEU A 1 2.19 -4.97 16.66
CA LEU A 1 1.25 -4.71 15.54
C LEU A 1 0.52 -3.39 15.73
N LYS A 2 -0.24 -3.20 16.82
CA LYS A 2 -0.98 -1.94 17.08
C LYS A 2 -0.08 -0.70 17.05
N ASP A 3 1.09 -0.74 17.70
CA ASP A 3 2.04 0.39 17.69
C ASP A 3 2.59 0.71 16.30
N ALA A 4 2.87 -0.33 15.49
CA ALA A 4 3.33 -0.15 14.11
C ALA A 4 2.23 0.43 13.21
N VAL A 5 0.97 0.07 13.43
CA VAL A 5 -0.17 0.67 12.72
C VAL A 5 -0.40 2.10 13.19
N ALA A 6 -0.25 2.39 14.48
CA ALA A 6 -0.36 3.75 15.03
C ALA A 6 0.71 4.70 14.50
N ALA A 7 1.87 4.18 14.10
CA ALA A 7 2.95 4.94 13.47
C ALA A 7 2.76 5.19 11.96
N LEU A 8 1.73 4.59 11.33
CA LEU A 8 1.41 4.89 9.92
C LEU A 8 0.82 6.30 9.78
N PRO A 9 1.02 6.96 8.62
CA PRO A 9 0.38 8.25 8.31
C PRO A 9 -1.12 8.06 7.98
N LEU A 10 -1.89 7.52 8.94
CA LEU A 10 -3.32 7.20 8.78
C LEU A 10 -4.20 8.44 8.59
N VAL A 11 -3.73 9.62 9.02
CA VAL A 11 -4.42 10.90 8.81
C VAL A 11 -4.39 11.30 7.33
N THR A 12 -3.27 11.04 6.65
CA THR A 12 -3.12 11.32 5.22
C THR A 12 -3.86 10.30 4.34
N ALA A 13 -3.88 9.03 4.76
CA ALA A 13 -4.59 7.95 4.07
C ALA A 13 -6.13 8.06 4.09
N GLY A 14 -6.68 8.99 4.88
CA GLY A 14 -8.13 9.24 4.96
C GLY A 14 -8.72 9.95 3.75
N HIS A 15 -7.87 10.46 2.84
CA HIS A 15 -8.30 11.06 1.59
C HIS A 15 -7.92 10.14 0.43
N PRO A 16 -8.88 9.70 -0.41
CA PRO A 16 -8.58 8.82 -1.55
C PRO A 16 -7.66 9.46 -2.61
N TYR A 17 -7.39 10.76 -2.49
CA TYR A 17 -6.46 11.52 -3.33
C TYR A 17 -5.63 12.47 -2.46
N ASN A 18 -4.62 11.97 -1.76
CA ASN A 18 -3.54 12.80 -1.25
C ASN A 18 -2.58 13.08 -2.42
N ALA A 19 -2.49 14.33 -2.88
CA ALA A 19 -1.61 14.72 -4.00
C ALA A 19 -0.10 14.61 -3.68
N GLU A 20 0.30 13.82 -2.69
CA GLU A 20 1.69 13.65 -2.24
C GLU A 20 2.57 12.98 -3.30
N ALA A 21 2.01 12.10 -4.13
CA ALA A 21 2.72 11.55 -5.28
C ALA A 21 3.16 12.64 -6.28
N LEU A 22 2.40 13.75 -6.38
CA LEU A 22 2.76 14.90 -7.21
C LEU A 22 3.89 15.74 -6.59
N VAL A 23 3.93 15.84 -5.26
CA VAL A 23 4.95 16.64 -4.53
C VAL A 23 6.32 15.93 -4.57
N HIS A 24 6.34 14.60 -4.50
CA HIS A 24 7.58 13.82 -4.49
C HIS A 24 8.03 13.32 -5.87
N GLY A 25 7.16 13.37 -6.90
CA GLY A 25 7.47 12.92 -8.27
C GLY A 25 8.49 13.79 -9.04
N LEU A 26 8.99 14.88 -8.44
CA LEU A 26 9.98 15.78 -9.02
C LEU A 26 11.43 15.47 -8.59
N SER A 27 11.65 14.50 -7.71
CA SER A 27 13.01 14.07 -7.34
C SER A 27 13.57 13.07 -8.36
N PRO A 28 14.77 13.28 -8.90
CA PRO A 28 15.43 12.33 -9.80
C PRO A 28 15.97 11.08 -9.07
N ASP A 29 15.90 11.05 -7.74
CA ASP A 29 16.44 9.97 -6.90
C ASP A 29 15.41 8.83 -6.73
N PRO A 30 15.70 7.59 -7.20
CA PRO A 30 14.78 6.47 -7.23
C PRO A 30 14.63 5.77 -5.87
N ALA A 31 14.80 6.51 -4.76
CA ALA A 31 14.53 5.93 -3.46
C ALA A 31 13.09 5.37 -3.48
N PRO A 32 12.87 4.11 -3.06
CA PRO A 32 11.52 3.58 -2.90
C PRO A 32 10.73 4.62 -2.14
N HIS A 33 9.55 4.99 -2.64
CA HIS A 33 8.79 6.10 -2.09
C HIS A 33 8.78 5.92 -0.58
N PRO A 34 9.43 6.81 0.20
CA PRO A 34 9.79 6.49 1.59
C PRO A 34 8.55 6.21 2.44
N GLN A 35 7.40 6.66 1.95
CA GLN A 35 6.07 6.42 2.48
C GLN A 35 5.61 4.95 2.39
N ASP A 36 6.08 4.13 1.44
CA ASP A 36 5.61 2.75 1.22
C ASP A 36 6.23 1.75 2.22
N ALA A 37 7.44 2.02 2.72
CA ALA A 37 8.18 1.09 3.60
C ALA A 37 7.46 0.78 4.94
N PRO A 38 6.87 1.77 5.66
CA PRO A 38 6.05 1.49 6.84
C PRO A 38 4.87 0.55 6.56
N TRP A 39 4.21 0.67 5.40
CA TRP A 39 3.08 -0.19 5.02
C TRP A 39 3.53 -1.62 4.76
N HIS A 40 4.68 -1.81 4.11
CA HIS A 40 5.26 -3.14 3.92
C HIS A 40 5.61 -3.82 5.26
N GLN A 41 6.12 -3.05 6.23
CA GLN A 41 6.39 -3.55 7.57
C GLN A 41 5.11 -3.97 8.29
N VAL A 42 4.05 -3.16 8.20
CA VAL A 42 2.74 -3.49 8.77
C VAL A 42 2.16 -4.76 8.13
N ARG A 43 2.31 -4.95 6.82
CA ARG A 43 1.90 -6.19 6.12
C ARG A 43 2.58 -7.43 6.70
N LEU A 44 3.89 -7.36 6.91
CA LEU A 44 4.64 -8.46 7.51
C LEU A 44 4.15 -8.76 8.92
N LEU A 45 4.00 -7.73 9.77
CA LEU A 45 3.53 -7.89 11.14
C LEU A 45 2.10 -8.44 11.21
N LEU A 46 1.23 -8.05 10.28
CA LEU A 46 -0.14 -8.57 10.19
C LEU A 46 -0.15 -10.05 9.83
N ARG A 47 0.68 -10.48 8.86
CA ARG A 47 0.83 -11.91 8.51
C ARG A 47 1.35 -12.73 9.69
N LEU A 48 2.38 -12.24 10.39
CA LEU A 48 2.91 -12.90 11.58
C LEU A 48 1.85 -13.01 12.69
N HIS A 49 1.05 -11.95 12.89
CA HIS A 49 -0.03 -11.97 13.86
C HIS A 49 -1.11 -13.01 13.50
N ARG A 50 -1.49 -13.09 12.22
CA ARG A 50 -2.45 -14.10 11.75
C ARG A 50 -1.92 -15.52 11.97
N TYR A 51 -0.68 -15.80 11.58
CA TYR A 51 -0.08 -17.12 11.80
C TYR A 51 0.03 -17.49 13.27
N ALA A 52 0.37 -16.54 14.15
CA ALA A 52 0.37 -16.77 15.59
C ALA A 52 -1.03 -17.13 16.11
N ARG A 53 -2.09 -16.45 15.64
CA ARG A 53 -3.47 -16.79 16.02
C ARG A 53 -3.91 -18.15 15.50
N GLU A 54 -3.58 -18.48 14.25
CA GLU A 54 -3.86 -19.79 13.66
C GLU A 54 -3.24 -20.92 14.49
N VAL A 55 -1.99 -20.77 14.93
CA VAL A 55 -1.30 -21.76 15.76
C VAL A 55 -1.87 -21.84 17.18
N LEU A 56 -2.21 -20.71 17.79
CA LEU A 56 -2.62 -20.65 19.21
C LEU A 56 -4.09 -21.00 19.44
N GLN A 57 -4.98 -20.60 18.54
CA GLN A 57 -6.43 -20.66 18.77
C GLN A 57 -7.13 -21.67 17.85
N GLY A 58 -6.48 -22.10 16.76
CA GLY A 58 -7.11 -22.93 15.73
C GLY A 58 -8.34 -22.27 15.08
N ASP A 59 -8.55 -20.98 15.33
CA ASP A 59 -9.84 -20.31 15.15
C ASP A 59 -9.92 -19.49 13.86
N LEU A 60 -11.17 -19.41 13.41
CA LEU A 60 -11.73 -18.94 12.15
C LEU A 60 -11.24 -17.54 11.78
N ALA A 61 -10.91 -17.40 10.51
CA ALA A 61 -10.32 -16.20 9.95
C ALA A 61 -11.18 -14.96 10.25
N ASP A 62 -10.65 -14.08 11.10
CA ASP A 62 -11.24 -12.76 11.35
C ASP A 62 -11.33 -12.02 10.01
N VAL A 63 -12.56 -11.90 9.49
CA VAL A 63 -12.86 -11.31 8.18
C VAL A 63 -12.24 -9.92 8.05
N ARG A 64 -12.13 -9.18 9.16
CA ARG A 64 -11.48 -7.87 9.19
C ARG A 64 -9.98 -7.97 8.99
N LEU A 65 -9.30 -8.91 9.65
CA LEU A 65 -7.86 -9.13 9.47
C LEU A 65 -7.56 -9.65 8.06
N LEU A 66 -8.45 -10.45 7.49
CA LEU A 66 -8.36 -10.86 6.08
C LEU A 66 -8.49 -9.65 5.15
N ALA A 67 -9.52 -8.82 5.30
CA ALA A 67 -9.73 -7.63 4.48
C ALA A 67 -8.56 -6.62 4.60
N ALA A 68 -8.04 -6.45 5.82
CA ALA A 68 -6.85 -5.63 6.05
C ALA A 68 -5.60 -6.23 5.39
N GLY A 69 -5.45 -7.56 5.41
CA GLY A 69 -4.38 -8.27 4.72
C GLY A 69 -4.45 -8.10 3.20
N GLU A 70 -5.63 -8.32 2.62
CA GLU A 70 -5.88 -8.14 1.19
C GLU A 70 -5.61 -6.70 0.73
N ALA A 71 -5.99 -5.70 1.54
CA ALA A 71 -5.66 -4.31 1.25
C ALA A 71 -4.14 -4.07 1.22
N LEU A 72 -3.38 -4.63 2.17
CA LEU A 72 -1.93 -4.49 2.20
C LEU A 72 -1.22 -5.29 1.09
N ASP A 73 -1.81 -6.40 0.65
CA ASP A 73 -1.31 -7.15 -0.51
C ASP A 73 -1.50 -6.34 -1.80
N ARG A 74 -2.70 -5.76 -2.01
CA ARG A 74 -2.95 -4.83 -3.13
C ARG A 74 -2.03 -3.62 -3.11
N HIS A 75 -1.78 -3.02 -1.94
CA HIS A 75 -0.81 -1.94 -1.79
C HIS A 75 0.57 -2.35 -2.32
N ARG A 76 1.07 -3.51 -1.88
CA ARG A 76 2.38 -4.02 -2.28
C ARG A 76 2.45 -4.27 -3.78
N ASP A 77 1.43 -4.93 -4.34
CA ASP A 77 1.42 -5.26 -5.76
C ASP A 77 1.35 -4.00 -6.64
N ALA A 78 0.54 -3.01 -6.25
CA ALA A 78 0.45 -1.73 -6.94
C ALA A 78 1.76 -0.92 -6.82
N SER A 79 2.39 -0.89 -5.64
CA SER A 79 3.69 -0.21 -5.45
C SER A 79 4.78 -0.84 -6.33
N GLU A 80 4.85 -2.16 -6.41
CA GLU A 80 5.80 -2.86 -7.28
C GLU A 80 5.50 -2.65 -8.76
N ALA A 81 4.22 -2.68 -9.17
CA ALA A 81 3.81 -2.41 -10.54
C ALA A 81 4.16 -0.97 -10.97
N ALA A 82 3.93 0.02 -10.10
CA ALA A 82 4.33 1.40 -10.33
C ALA A 82 5.85 1.53 -10.51
N ALA A 83 6.64 0.87 -9.68
CA ALA A 83 8.10 0.87 -9.79
C ALA A 83 8.58 0.20 -11.08
N ALA A 84 7.97 -0.93 -11.47
CA ALA A 84 8.27 -1.63 -12.71
C ALA A 84 7.93 -0.77 -13.94
N ALA A 85 6.78 -0.09 -13.96
CA ALA A 85 6.38 0.82 -15.03
C ALA A 85 7.36 1.99 -15.18
N ALA A 86 7.76 2.61 -14.06
CA ALA A 86 8.76 3.68 -14.05
C ALA A 86 10.14 3.21 -14.55
N GLN A 87 10.55 1.99 -14.17
CA GLN A 87 11.79 1.39 -14.65
C GLN A 87 11.72 1.09 -16.16
N ALA A 88 10.61 0.54 -16.64
CA ALA A 88 10.41 0.23 -18.05
C ALA A 88 10.43 1.51 -18.92
N ALA A 89 9.88 2.63 -18.41
CA ALA A 89 9.86 3.91 -19.11
C ALA A 89 11.26 4.49 -19.35
N ARG A 90 12.28 4.02 -18.62
CA ARG A 90 13.69 4.40 -18.80
C ARG A 90 14.44 3.53 -19.81
N THR A 91 13.78 2.55 -20.42
CA THR A 91 14.41 1.67 -21.41
C THR A 91 14.87 2.48 -22.64
N PRO A 92 16.14 2.39 -23.05
CA PRO A 92 16.62 3.12 -24.21
C PRO A 92 15.85 2.77 -25.49
N ARG A 93 15.61 3.76 -26.35
CA ARG A 93 14.98 3.61 -27.68
C ARG A 93 13.53 3.13 -27.69
N ILE A 94 12.78 3.30 -26.60
CA ILE A 94 11.32 3.12 -26.64
C ILE A 94 10.64 4.26 -27.40
N ALA A 95 9.52 3.98 -28.04
CA ALA A 95 8.74 5.00 -28.72
C ALA A 95 8.10 5.97 -27.71
N PRO A 96 7.92 7.27 -28.05
CA PRO A 96 7.27 8.24 -27.16
C PRO A 96 5.88 7.81 -26.68
N ALA A 97 5.09 7.16 -27.55
CA ALA A 97 3.78 6.64 -27.19
C ALA A 97 3.86 5.53 -26.11
N THR A 98 4.89 4.69 -26.16
CA THR A 98 5.14 3.65 -25.14
C THR A 98 5.54 4.29 -23.80
N ALA A 99 6.42 5.29 -23.83
CA ALA A 99 6.81 6.02 -22.62
C ALA A 99 5.60 6.70 -21.96
N TYR A 100 4.71 7.31 -22.75
CA TYR A 100 3.47 7.92 -22.26
C TYR A 100 2.55 6.89 -21.61
N ALA A 101 2.30 5.75 -22.27
CA ALA A 101 1.47 4.69 -21.71
C ALA A 101 2.03 4.15 -20.38
N LEU A 102 3.34 3.98 -20.27
CA LEU A 102 4.00 3.59 -19.02
C LEU A 102 3.88 4.66 -17.93
N GLY A 103 3.89 5.94 -18.30
CA GLY A 103 3.63 7.05 -17.37
C GLY A 103 2.19 7.05 -16.83
N VAL A 104 1.20 6.81 -17.69
CA VAL A 104 -0.21 6.67 -17.27
C VAL A 104 -0.38 5.45 -16.36
N LEU A 105 0.21 4.31 -16.73
CA LEU A 105 0.18 3.10 -15.90
C LEU A 105 0.83 3.34 -14.53
N HIS A 106 1.98 4.01 -14.49
CA HIS A 106 2.62 4.37 -13.23
C HIS A 106 1.69 5.20 -12.34
N ALA A 107 1.04 6.23 -12.89
CA ALA A 107 0.12 7.09 -12.14
C ALA A 107 -1.11 6.33 -11.64
N ASP A 108 -1.69 5.47 -12.47
CA ASP A 108 -2.81 4.59 -12.09
C ASP A 108 -2.44 3.68 -10.91
N GLN A 109 -1.27 3.05 -10.96
CA GLN A 109 -0.79 2.21 -9.87
C GLN A 109 -0.47 3.01 -8.59
N ARG A 110 -0.04 4.29 -8.71
CA ARG A 110 0.06 5.17 -7.53
C ARG A 110 -1.29 5.48 -6.91
N HIS A 111 -2.35 5.63 -7.71
CA HIS A 111 -3.71 5.78 -7.16
C HIS A 111 -4.19 4.51 -6.47
N GLU A 112 -3.92 3.32 -7.03
CA GLU A 112 -4.26 2.05 -6.39
C GLU A 112 -3.53 1.86 -5.05
N VAL A 113 -2.29 2.34 -4.91
CA VAL A 113 -1.58 2.39 -3.62
C VAL A 113 -2.37 3.18 -2.59
N GLU A 114 -2.84 4.39 -2.92
CA GLU A 114 -3.61 5.22 -1.98
C GLU A 114 -5.00 4.62 -1.69
N ALA A 115 -5.68 4.07 -2.70
CA ALA A 115 -6.94 3.35 -2.53
C ALA A 115 -6.80 2.14 -1.59
N ALA A 116 -5.69 1.41 -1.69
CA ALA A 116 -5.36 0.31 -0.80
C ALA A 116 -5.09 0.77 0.64
N ARG A 117 -4.39 1.89 0.84
CA ARG A 117 -4.19 2.51 2.17
C ARG A 117 -5.51 2.90 2.81
N PHE A 118 -6.41 3.52 2.04
CA PHE A 118 -7.75 3.87 2.49
C PHE A 118 -8.57 2.63 2.86
N ALA A 119 -8.54 1.59 2.02
CA ALA A 119 -9.23 0.32 2.30
C ALA A 119 -8.70 -0.34 3.58
N PHE A 120 -7.38 -0.36 3.79
CA PHE A 120 -6.77 -0.86 5.03
C PHE A 120 -7.25 -0.06 6.24
N GLN A 121 -7.25 1.28 6.16
CA GLN A 121 -7.71 2.13 7.25
C GLN A 121 -9.16 1.83 7.64
N ARG A 122 -10.06 1.69 6.65
CA ARG A 122 -11.46 1.34 6.91
C ARG A 122 -11.60 -0.03 7.57
N ALA A 123 -10.90 -1.05 7.04
CA ALA A 123 -10.90 -2.38 7.64
C ALA A 123 -10.36 -2.34 9.07
N TRP A 124 -9.26 -1.63 9.32
CA TRP A 124 -8.63 -1.53 10.64
C TRP A 124 -9.46 -0.77 11.67
N GLN A 125 -10.09 0.35 11.29
CA GLN A 125 -10.91 1.17 12.19
C GLN A 125 -12.19 0.46 12.68
N MET A 126 -12.71 -0.52 11.93
CA MET A 126 -13.81 -1.35 12.42
C MET A 126 -13.44 -2.12 13.72
N GLU A 127 -12.15 -2.30 14.03
CA GLU A 127 -11.69 -2.80 15.35
C GLU A 127 -12.01 -1.84 16.50
N ALA A 128 -11.78 -0.55 16.30
CA ALA A 128 -11.97 0.46 17.34
C ALA A 128 -13.46 0.62 17.72
N VAL A 129 -14.36 0.46 16.75
CA VAL A 129 -15.81 0.60 16.96
C VAL A 129 -16.43 -0.64 17.59
N SER A 130 -15.86 -1.84 17.37
CA SER A 130 -16.38 -3.09 17.93
C SER A 130 -16.03 -3.32 19.41
N THR A 131 -15.46 -2.33 20.10
CA THR A 131 -15.14 -2.43 21.53
C THR A 131 -16.17 -1.65 22.35
N ARG A 132 -17.38 -2.21 22.49
CA ARG A 132 -18.21 -2.05 23.69
C ARG A 132 -19.29 -3.12 23.77
#